data_AF-F0TBP1-F1
#
_entry.id   AF-F0TBP1-F1
#
_cell.length_a   1.000
_cell.length_b   1.000
_cell.length_c   1.000
_cell.angle_alpha   90.00
_cell.angle_beta   90.00
_cell.angle_gamma   90.00
#
_symmetry.space_group_name_H-M   'P 1'
#
loop_
_entity.id
_entity.type
_entity.pdbx_description
1 polymer ?
#
loop_
_entity_poly.entity_id
_entity_poly.type
_entity_poly.pdbx_seq_one_letter_code
_entity_poly.pdbx_strand_id
1 'polypeptide(L)'
;MEDSEILDKIDKNTNIIFYDKNVYKCYTKLKEDHICVYFNEPTPIKGRLIEIINTIGVNDKNPLNPMTIPDLTDLIINDPEYDRLIIIFNNFERLTKRTAQVYQQLYNSPNIQFICSFSEQFKKEIYPFFKQFEFVNNEEYEKNSTSNEINVTYVFYIIITFYCSLFYLKFVSSALQNVYVLIGAIWFVLIIFRTLFYMGGRP
;
A
#
# COMPACT_ATOMS: atom_id res chain seq x y z
N MET A 1 -25.04 -3.58 -1.83
CA MET A 1 -24.64 -3.48 -0.42
C MET A 1 -23.24 -2.90 -0.29
N GLU A 2 -22.28 -3.33 -1.10
CA GLU A 2 -20.93 -2.74 -1.17
C GLU A 2 -20.91 -1.24 -1.53
N ASP A 3 -21.65 -0.84 -2.57
CA ASP A 3 -21.67 0.56 -3.03
C ASP A 3 -22.24 1.54 -1.98
N SER A 4 -23.17 1.11 -1.12
CA SER A 4 -23.76 1.97 -0.09
C SER A 4 -22.82 2.21 1.08
N GLU A 5 -22.00 1.22 1.45
CA GLU A 5 -21.02 1.37 2.51
C GLU A 5 -19.87 2.29 2.08
N ILE A 6 -19.44 2.18 0.81
CA ILE A 6 -18.43 3.07 0.24
C ILE A 6 -18.92 4.52 0.23
N LEU A 7 -20.18 4.75 -0.16
CA LEU A 7 -20.78 6.10 -0.15
C LEU A 7 -20.87 6.66 1.28
N ASP A 8 -21.26 5.86 2.27
CA ASP A 8 -21.28 6.29 3.68
C ASP A 8 -19.88 6.65 4.22
N LYS A 9 -18.84 5.90 3.85
CA LYS A 9 -17.44 6.24 4.19
C LYS A 9 -16.99 7.51 3.48
N ILE A 10 -17.45 7.72 2.25
CA ILE A 10 -17.21 8.98 1.54
C ILE A 10 -17.88 10.11 2.30
N ASP A 11 -19.17 10.02 2.65
CA ASP A 11 -19.90 11.06 3.37
C ASP A 11 -19.26 11.43 4.72
N LYS A 12 -18.68 10.45 5.42
CA LYS A 12 -17.93 10.62 6.67
C LYS A 12 -16.55 11.26 6.53
N ASN A 13 -16.18 11.73 5.33
CA ASN A 13 -14.88 12.32 5.01
C ASN A 13 -13.69 11.38 5.33
N THR A 14 -13.90 10.07 5.20
CA THR A 14 -12.86 9.07 5.49
C THR A 14 -12.01 8.83 4.24
N ASN A 15 -10.70 8.84 4.40
CA ASN A 15 -9.76 8.54 3.31
C ASN A 15 -9.75 7.05 3.06
N ILE A 16 -10.04 6.64 1.82
CA ILE A 16 -10.22 5.23 1.46
C ILE A 16 -9.23 4.79 0.39
N ILE A 17 -8.78 3.55 0.49
CA ILE A 17 -7.94 2.93 -0.53
C ILE A 17 -8.50 1.56 -0.93
N PHE A 18 -8.42 1.27 -2.22
CA PHE A 18 -8.85 0.00 -2.80
C PHE A 18 -7.66 -0.78 -3.33
N TYR A 19 -7.78 -2.10 -3.30
CA TYR A 19 -6.91 -3.02 -4.01
C TYR A 19 -7.55 -3.43 -5.33
N ASP A 20 -6.78 -3.37 -6.42
CA ASP A 20 -7.13 -3.84 -7.77
C ASP A 20 -8.49 -3.35 -8.32
N LYS A 21 -8.89 -2.14 -7.93
CA LYS A 21 -10.18 -1.55 -8.35
C LYS A 21 -9.97 -0.21 -9.03
N ASN A 22 -10.57 -0.01 -10.20
CA ASN A 22 -10.49 1.28 -10.88
C ASN A 22 -11.42 2.31 -10.22
N VAL A 23 -10.84 3.33 -9.57
CA VAL A 23 -11.58 4.39 -8.87
C VAL A 23 -12.18 5.46 -9.79
N TYR A 24 -11.98 5.38 -11.11
CA TYR A 24 -12.65 6.25 -12.07
C TYR A 24 -14.18 6.16 -11.97
N LYS A 25 -14.72 4.97 -11.67
CA LYS A 25 -16.16 4.79 -11.45
C LYS A 25 -16.67 5.59 -10.24
N CYS A 26 -15.85 5.72 -9.19
CA CYS A 26 -16.16 6.56 -8.05
C CYS A 26 -16.18 8.03 -8.46
N TYR A 27 -15.16 8.47 -9.20
CA TYR A 27 -15.11 9.84 -9.74
C TYR A 27 -16.35 10.19 -10.57
N THR A 28 -16.79 9.31 -11.47
CA THR A 28 -17.96 9.58 -12.31
C THR A 28 -19.24 9.79 -11.52
N LYS A 29 -19.38 9.18 -10.34
CA LYS A 29 -20.53 9.34 -9.46
C LYS A 29 -20.41 10.61 -8.59
N LEU A 30 -19.22 10.90 -8.07
CA LEU A 30 -18.99 11.98 -7.10
C LEU A 30 -18.88 13.37 -7.73
N LYS A 31 -18.49 13.46 -9.01
CA LYS A 31 -18.27 14.75 -9.70
C LYS A 31 -19.50 15.62 -9.87
N GLU A 32 -20.70 15.05 -9.72
CA GLU A 32 -21.94 15.80 -9.84
C GLU A 32 -22.25 16.58 -8.55
N ASP A 33 -21.86 16.03 -7.40
CA ASP A 33 -22.21 16.57 -6.07
C ASP A 33 -21.02 17.21 -5.34
N HIS A 34 -19.78 16.91 -5.74
CA HIS A 34 -18.57 17.34 -5.05
C HIS A 34 -17.49 17.85 -6.01
N ILE A 35 -16.70 18.81 -5.54
CA ILE A 35 -15.47 19.22 -6.21
C ILE A 35 -14.48 18.06 -6.11
N CYS A 36 -14.18 17.44 -7.23
CA CYS A 36 -13.28 16.30 -7.26
C CYS A 36 -12.39 16.30 -8.49
N VAL A 37 -11.21 15.74 -8.30
CA VAL A 37 -10.15 15.68 -9.31
C VAL A 37 -9.72 14.23 -9.43
N TYR A 38 -9.62 13.74 -10.67
CA TYR A 38 -9.20 12.38 -10.95
C TYR A 38 -7.86 12.32 -11.70
N PHE A 39 -6.97 11.45 -11.22
CA PHE A 39 -5.73 11.11 -11.91
C PHE A 39 -5.62 9.61 -12.13
N ASN A 40 -5.38 9.17 -13.36
CA ASN A 40 -4.98 7.78 -13.57
C ASN A 40 -3.59 7.50 -12.97
N GLU A 41 -2.72 8.52 -12.95
CA GLU A 41 -1.34 8.42 -12.50
C GLU A 41 -1.07 9.55 -11.49
N PRO A 42 -0.60 9.27 -10.26
CA PRO A 42 -0.41 10.29 -9.24
C PRO A 42 0.84 11.16 -9.48
N THR A 43 1.62 10.84 -10.51
CA THR A 43 2.80 11.57 -10.94
C THR A 43 2.64 12.03 -12.41
N PRO A 44 3.31 13.12 -12.84
CA PRO A 44 4.21 14.00 -12.08
C PRO A 44 3.47 14.99 -11.16
N ILE A 45 3.95 15.16 -9.91
CA ILE A 45 3.23 15.90 -8.86
C ILE A 45 2.94 17.36 -9.23
N LYS A 46 3.88 18.07 -9.85
CA LYS A 46 3.67 19.49 -10.21
C LYS A 46 2.49 19.66 -11.17
N GLY A 47 2.37 18.79 -12.17
CA GLY A 47 1.24 18.79 -13.09
C GLY A 47 -0.08 18.52 -12.35
N ARG A 48 -0.07 17.55 -11.42
CA ARG A 48 -1.26 17.21 -10.63
C ARG A 48 -1.72 18.35 -9.72
N LEU A 49 -0.80 19.04 -9.05
CA LEU A 49 -1.15 20.21 -8.24
C LEU A 49 -1.77 21.34 -9.08
N ILE A 50 -1.24 21.58 -10.28
CA ILE A 50 -1.81 22.58 -11.21
C ILE A 50 -3.22 22.17 -11.64
N GLU A 51 -3.44 20.89 -11.97
CA GLU A 51 -4.78 20.36 -12.31
C GLU A 51 -5.76 20.52 -11.14
N ILE A 52 -5.31 20.30 -9.89
CA ILE A 52 -6.12 20.56 -8.69
C ILE A 52 -6.52 22.02 -8.63
N ILE A 53 -5.53 22.94 -8.67
CA ILE A 53 -5.76 24.39 -8.53
C ILE A 53 -6.73 24.91 -9.60
N ASN A 54 -6.58 24.43 -10.84
CA ASN A 54 -7.49 24.79 -11.92
C ASN A 54 -8.92 24.27 -11.68
N THR A 55 -9.07 23.12 -11.00
CA THR A 55 -10.39 22.55 -10.71
C THR A 55 -11.10 23.27 -9.57
N ILE A 56 -10.36 23.71 -8.55
CA ILE A 56 -10.91 24.50 -7.44
C ILE A 56 -11.15 25.97 -7.81
N GLY A 57 -10.65 26.45 -8.97
CA GLY A 57 -10.92 27.81 -9.46
C GLY A 57 -10.06 28.92 -8.83
N VAL A 58 -9.06 28.56 -8.04
CA VAL A 58 -8.30 29.45 -7.14
C VAL A 58 -7.44 30.49 -7.84
N ASN A 59 -7.10 30.29 -9.12
CA ASN A 59 -6.16 31.18 -9.80
C ASN A 59 -6.54 31.46 -11.26
N ASP A 60 -7.53 32.34 -11.42
CA ASP A 60 -7.95 32.86 -12.73
C ASP A 60 -6.96 33.88 -13.35
N LYS A 61 -5.95 34.36 -12.60
CA LYS A 61 -5.18 35.57 -12.98
C LYS A 61 -3.66 35.40 -13.10
N ASN A 62 -3.05 34.44 -12.40
CA ASN A 62 -1.59 34.27 -12.39
C ASN A 62 -1.16 32.95 -13.03
N PRO A 63 -0.07 32.92 -13.82
CA PRO A 63 0.45 31.68 -14.37
C PRO A 63 0.97 30.76 -13.25
N LEU A 64 0.45 29.53 -13.18
CA LEU A 64 0.84 28.51 -12.19
C LEU A 64 2.18 27.82 -12.51
N ASN A 65 2.55 27.76 -13.79
CA ASN A 65 3.78 27.10 -14.25
C ASN A 65 5.09 27.56 -13.58
N PRO A 66 5.34 28.86 -13.30
CA PRO A 66 6.56 29.28 -12.61
C PRO A 66 6.59 28.90 -11.12
N MET A 67 5.46 28.61 -10.49
CA MET A 67 5.40 28.31 -9.06
C MET A 67 6.10 26.99 -8.71
N THR A 68 6.65 26.93 -7.50
CA THR A 68 7.28 25.71 -6.98
C THR A 68 6.24 24.74 -6.42
N ILE A 69 6.62 23.48 -6.20
CA ILE A 69 5.72 22.49 -5.61
C ILE A 69 5.21 22.95 -4.23
N PRO A 70 6.06 23.46 -3.30
CA PRO A 70 5.58 24.03 -2.04
C PRO A 70 4.55 25.14 -2.24
N ASP A 71 4.81 26.11 -3.14
CA ASP A 71 3.88 27.22 -3.38
C ASP A 71 2.51 26.72 -3.86
N LEU A 72 2.50 25.73 -4.76
CA LEU A 72 1.28 25.11 -5.28
C LEU A 72 0.54 24.32 -4.18
N THR A 73 1.26 23.60 -3.33
CA THR A 73 0.68 22.89 -2.19
C THR A 73 0.04 23.87 -1.20
N ASP A 74 0.75 24.94 -0.86
CA ASP A 74 0.28 25.96 0.08
C ASP A 74 -0.95 26.70 -0.45
N LEU A 75 -1.02 26.95 -1.76
CA LEU A 75 -2.21 27.50 -2.40
C LEU A 75 -3.42 26.58 -2.22
N ILE A 76 -3.27 25.27 -2.42
CA ILE A 76 -4.38 24.33 -2.24
C ILE A 76 -4.82 24.28 -0.77
N ILE A 77 -3.87 24.21 0.18
CA ILE A 77 -4.18 24.04 1.61
C ILE A 77 -4.87 25.26 2.21
N ASN A 78 -4.41 26.46 1.86
CA ASN A 78 -4.85 27.70 2.52
C ASN A 78 -6.02 28.38 1.79
N ASP A 79 -6.60 27.72 0.79
CA ASP A 79 -7.66 28.34 0.02
C ASP A 79 -9.01 28.34 0.76
N PRO A 80 -9.67 29.51 0.88
CA PRO A 80 -10.98 29.60 1.52
C PRO A 80 -12.18 29.29 0.60
N GLU A 81 -11.99 29.10 -0.72
CA GLU A 81 -13.09 29.04 -1.69
C GLU A 81 -13.74 27.67 -1.85
N TYR A 82 -13.15 26.59 -1.34
CA TYR A 82 -13.75 25.25 -1.40
C TYR A 82 -14.02 24.66 -0.01
N ASP A 83 -15.27 24.24 0.19
CA ASP A 83 -15.69 23.55 1.43
C ASP A 83 -15.07 22.14 1.52
N ARG A 84 -14.95 21.46 0.37
CA ARG A 84 -14.45 20.08 0.30
C ARG A 84 -13.89 19.75 -1.08
N LEU A 85 -12.71 19.15 -1.11
CA LEU A 85 -12.02 18.64 -2.30
C LEU A 85 -11.78 17.13 -2.16
N ILE A 86 -12.20 16.37 -3.17
CA ILE A 86 -11.91 14.92 -3.23
C ILE A 86 -10.88 14.65 -4.31
N ILE A 87 -9.68 14.21 -3.91
CA ILE A 87 -8.59 13.82 -4.79
C ILE A 87 -8.65 12.31 -5.01
N ILE A 88 -8.85 11.90 -6.25
CA ILE A 88 -9.06 10.51 -6.64
C ILE A 88 -7.94 10.07 -7.56
N PHE A 89 -7.24 8.97 -7.24
CA PHE A 89 -6.27 8.43 -8.20
C PHE A 89 -6.06 6.92 -8.16
N ASN A 90 -5.73 6.37 -9.32
CA ASN A 90 -5.25 5.01 -9.46
C ASN A 90 -3.72 4.95 -9.28
N ASN A 91 -3.18 3.74 -9.25
CA ASN A 91 -1.75 3.45 -9.31
C ASN A 91 -0.94 4.09 -8.16
N PHE A 92 -1.45 3.98 -6.94
CA PHE A 92 -0.82 4.49 -5.72
C PHE A 92 0.61 3.96 -5.54
N GLU A 93 0.90 2.76 -6.03
CA GLU A 93 2.24 2.17 -5.99
C GLU A 93 3.31 2.98 -6.73
N ARG A 94 2.90 3.82 -7.69
CA ARG A 94 3.79 4.67 -8.49
C ARG A 94 4.19 5.96 -7.78
N LEU A 95 3.68 6.20 -6.57
CA LEU A 95 4.15 7.31 -5.76
C LEU A 95 5.65 7.20 -5.50
N THR A 96 6.34 8.33 -5.58
CA THR A 96 7.71 8.43 -5.05
C THR A 96 7.65 8.94 -3.62
N LYS A 97 8.72 8.77 -2.83
CA LYS A 97 8.81 9.37 -1.48
C LYS A 97 8.46 10.86 -1.48
N ARG A 98 8.98 11.62 -2.44
CA ARG A 98 8.71 13.06 -2.57
C ARG A 98 7.24 13.33 -2.87
N THR A 99 6.65 12.58 -3.79
CA THR A 99 5.22 12.72 -4.14
C THR A 99 4.32 12.36 -2.96
N ALA A 100 4.63 11.27 -2.25
CA ALA A 100 3.90 10.83 -1.07
C ALA A 100 3.96 11.89 0.05
N GLN A 101 5.12 12.52 0.27
CA GLN A 101 5.25 13.62 1.24
C GLN A 101 4.35 14.81 0.89
N VAL A 102 4.25 15.18 -0.38
CA VAL A 102 3.38 16.28 -0.82
C VAL A 102 1.91 15.92 -0.61
N TYR A 103 1.47 14.72 -1.02
CA TYR A 103 0.10 14.30 -0.77
C TYR A 103 -0.21 14.14 0.73
N GLN A 104 0.78 13.77 1.54
CA GLN A 104 0.63 13.72 2.99
C GLN A 104 0.44 15.13 3.59
N GLN A 105 1.04 16.17 3.01
CA GLN A 105 0.76 17.55 3.42
C GLN A 105 -0.70 17.92 3.11
N LEU A 106 -1.19 17.57 1.91
CA LEU A 106 -2.59 17.79 1.53
C LEU A 106 -3.56 16.99 2.41
N TYR A 107 -3.22 15.74 2.74
CA TYR A 107 -4.01 14.86 3.61
C TYR A 107 -4.27 15.47 5.00
N ASN A 108 -3.32 16.26 5.52
CA ASN A 108 -3.49 16.89 6.83
C ASN A 108 -4.48 18.06 6.80
N SER A 109 -4.95 18.49 5.62
CA SER A 109 -6.00 19.50 5.50
C SER A 109 -7.38 18.84 5.71
N PRO A 110 -8.23 19.36 6.60
CA PRO A 110 -9.53 18.74 6.92
C PRO A 110 -10.50 18.75 5.74
N ASN A 111 -10.30 19.65 4.78
CA ASN A 111 -11.19 19.83 3.63
C ASN A 111 -10.80 18.92 2.45
N ILE A 112 -9.72 18.16 2.56
CA ILE A 112 -9.20 17.32 1.48
C ILE A 112 -9.40 15.84 1.83
N GLN A 113 -10.11 15.14 0.97
CA GLN A 113 -10.29 13.69 1.04
C GLN A 113 -9.54 13.01 -0.10
N PHE A 114 -9.03 11.81 0.16
CA PHE A 114 -8.39 10.95 -0.81
C PHE A 114 -9.16 9.66 -1.04
N ILE A 115 -9.29 9.28 -2.32
CA ILE A 115 -9.81 8.00 -2.77
C ILE A 115 -8.79 7.38 -3.72
N CYS A 116 -8.10 6.34 -3.25
CA CYS A 116 -6.94 5.79 -3.94
C CYS A 116 -7.16 4.34 -4.37
N SER A 117 -6.36 3.88 -5.33
CA SER A 117 -6.27 2.46 -5.66
C SER A 117 -4.83 2.03 -5.93
N PHE A 118 -4.49 0.79 -5.55
CA PHE A 118 -3.23 0.13 -5.87
C PHE A 118 -3.48 -1.27 -6.42
N SER A 119 -2.65 -1.71 -7.36
CA SER A 119 -2.71 -3.09 -7.89
C SER A 119 -1.45 -3.90 -7.61
N GLU A 120 -0.33 -3.25 -7.31
CA GLU A 120 0.97 -3.90 -7.09
C GLU A 120 1.57 -3.56 -5.72
N GLN A 121 2.62 -4.30 -5.34
CA GLN A 121 3.42 -3.97 -4.17
C GLN A 121 4.15 -2.64 -4.38
N PHE A 122 4.19 -1.83 -3.33
CA PHE A 122 4.80 -0.51 -3.36
C PHE A 122 5.97 -0.38 -2.38
N LYS A 123 6.79 0.66 -2.59
CA LYS A 123 8.01 0.87 -1.81
C LYS A 123 7.68 1.17 -0.36
N LYS A 124 8.50 0.64 0.57
CA LYS A 124 8.41 0.90 2.03
C LYS A 124 8.31 2.37 2.40
N GLU A 125 8.91 3.24 1.60
CA GLU A 125 8.93 4.70 1.79
C GLU A 125 7.54 5.36 1.71
N ILE A 126 6.56 4.71 1.06
CA ILE A 126 5.21 5.24 0.85
C ILE A 126 4.25 4.72 1.94
N TYR A 127 4.63 3.68 2.69
CA TYR A 127 3.80 3.07 3.73
C TYR A 127 3.29 4.06 4.80
N PRO A 128 4.07 5.07 5.25
CA PRO A 128 3.55 6.04 6.20
C PRO A 128 2.30 6.76 5.69
N PHE A 129 2.24 7.07 4.40
CA PHE A 129 1.07 7.65 3.76
C PHE A 129 -0.04 6.61 3.61
N PHE A 130 0.26 5.40 3.15
CA PHE A 130 -0.70 4.30 3.03
C PHE A 130 -1.43 3.98 4.34
N LYS A 131 -0.73 3.98 5.48
CA LYS A 131 -1.32 3.67 6.80
C LYS A 131 -2.40 4.65 7.25
N GLN A 132 -2.53 5.80 6.60
CA GLN A 132 -3.54 6.80 6.92
C GLN A 132 -4.89 6.50 6.26
N PHE A 133 -4.95 5.50 5.38
CA PHE A 133 -6.16 5.14 4.65
C PHE A 133 -6.90 3.98 5.32
N GLU A 134 -8.24 4.04 5.26
CA GLU A 134 -9.06 2.87 5.54
C GLU A 134 -9.08 1.94 4.32
N PHE A 135 -8.71 0.68 4.54
CA PHE A 135 -8.67 -0.31 3.49
C PHE A 135 -10.03 -0.97 3.31
N VAL A 136 -10.68 -0.74 2.17
CA VAL A 136 -12.09 -1.13 1.98
C VAL A 136 -12.25 -2.60 1.62
N ASN A 137 -11.45 -3.14 0.69
CA ASN A 137 -11.56 -4.51 0.21
C ASN A 137 -10.40 -5.40 0.68
N ASN A 138 -10.10 -5.34 1.99
CA ASN A 138 -9.02 -6.14 2.57
C ASN A 138 -9.22 -7.66 2.36
N GLU A 139 -10.48 -8.14 2.41
CA GLU A 139 -10.79 -9.57 2.20
C GLU A 139 -10.36 -10.06 0.80
N GLU A 140 -10.55 -9.22 -0.22
CA GLU A 140 -10.16 -9.54 -1.60
C GLU A 140 -8.64 -9.54 -1.78
N TYR A 141 -7.96 -8.61 -1.12
CA TYR A 141 -6.50 -8.57 -1.07
C TYR A 141 -5.92 -9.79 -0.37
N GLU A 142 -6.46 -10.21 0.78
CA GLU A 142 -5.99 -11.40 1.49
C GLU A 142 -6.18 -12.66 0.64
N LYS A 143 -7.31 -12.79 -0.05
CA LYS A 143 -7.58 -13.92 -0.95
C LYS A 143 -6.59 -13.99 -2.12
N ASN A 144 -6.32 -12.86 -2.77
CA ASN A 144 -5.43 -12.79 -3.92
C ASN A 144 -3.95 -12.91 -3.52
N SER A 145 -3.54 -12.28 -2.42
CA SER A 145 -2.17 -12.37 -1.89
C SER A 145 -1.83 -13.78 -1.39
N THR A 146 -2.76 -14.46 -0.71
CA THR A 146 -2.54 -15.83 -0.22
C THR A 146 -2.38 -16.84 -1.36
N SER A 147 -3.01 -16.59 -2.52
CA SER A 147 -2.94 -17.50 -3.66
C SER A 147 -1.60 -17.46 -4.42
N ASN A 148 -0.82 -16.38 -4.29
CA ASN A 148 0.39 -16.15 -5.09
C ASN A 148 1.71 -16.15 -4.30
N GLU A 149 1.66 -16.29 -2.98
CA GLU A 149 2.88 -16.29 -2.15
C GLU A 149 3.22 -17.71 -1.64
N ILE A 150 3.61 -18.61 -2.54
CA ILE A 150 4.51 -19.69 -2.10
C ILE A 150 5.85 -19.01 -1.80
N ASN A 151 6.05 -18.66 -0.53
CA ASN A 151 7.25 -17.99 -0.07
C ASN A 151 8.47 -18.88 -0.39
N VAL A 152 9.24 -18.50 -1.41
CA VAL A 152 10.40 -19.22 -1.93
C VAL A 152 11.42 -19.50 -0.83
N THR A 153 11.46 -18.64 0.19
CA THR A 153 12.30 -18.81 1.38
C THR A 153 11.92 -20.07 2.17
N TYR A 154 10.63 -20.36 2.31
CA TYR A 154 10.16 -21.60 2.97
C TYR A 154 10.50 -22.84 2.15
N VAL A 155 10.36 -22.78 0.82
CA VAL A 155 10.74 -23.88 -0.07
C VAL A 155 12.24 -24.17 0.05
N PHE A 156 13.07 -23.13 0.08
CA PHE A 156 14.51 -23.25 0.28
C PHE A 156 14.86 -23.85 1.65
N TYR A 157 14.16 -23.47 2.71
CA TYR A 157 14.36 -24.05 4.05
C TYR A 157 13.94 -25.52 4.13
N ILE A 158 12.86 -25.92 3.45
CA ILE A 158 12.46 -27.33 3.36
C ILE A 158 13.55 -28.14 2.65
N ILE A 159 14.10 -27.62 1.55
CA ILE A 159 15.18 -28.27 0.80
C ILE A 159 16.43 -28.39 1.67
N ILE A 160 16.89 -27.33 2.33
CA ILE A 160 18.06 -27.39 3.22
C ILE A 160 17.84 -28.37 4.36
N THR A 161 16.68 -28.35 5.00
CA THR A 161 16.35 -29.25 6.11
C THR A 161 16.36 -30.71 5.64
N PHE A 162 15.82 -30.97 4.44
CA PHE A 162 15.85 -32.30 3.82
C PHE A 162 17.29 -32.75 3.50
N TYR A 163 18.11 -31.89 2.91
CA TYR A 163 19.52 -32.20 2.63
C TYR A 163 20.34 -32.42 3.90
N CYS A 164 20.15 -31.60 4.94
CA CYS A 164 20.79 -31.78 6.25
C CYS A 164 20.35 -33.10 6.89
N SER A 165 19.06 -33.46 6.79
CA SER A 165 18.55 -34.75 7.29
C SER A 165 19.19 -35.94 6.56
N LEU A 166 19.30 -35.88 5.23
CA LEU A 166 19.96 -36.93 4.44
C LEU A 166 21.46 -37.04 4.73
N PHE A 167 22.16 -35.90 4.85
CA PHE A 167 23.59 -35.88 5.19
C PHE A 167 23.82 -36.46 6.58
N TYR A 168 22.97 -36.11 7.54
CA TYR A 168 22.99 -36.64 8.89
C TYR A 168 22.75 -38.15 8.91
N LEU A 169 21.70 -38.64 8.24
CA LEU A 169 21.41 -40.07 8.14
C LEU A 169 22.58 -40.85 7.54
N LYS A 170 23.22 -40.32 6.48
CA LYS A 170 24.36 -40.96 5.81
C LYS A 170 25.59 -41.06 6.72
N PHE A 171 25.87 -40.03 7.52
CA PHE A 171 26.98 -40.01 8.48
C PHE A 171 26.74 -40.96 9.66
N VAL A 172 25.49 -41.09 10.09
CA VAL A 172 25.07 -41.95 11.20
C VAL A 172 25.00 -43.42 10.82
N SER A 173 24.63 -43.76 9.58
CA SER A 173 24.66 -45.14 9.09
C SER A 173 26.07 -45.77 9.09
N SER A 174 27.13 -44.96 9.14
CA SER A 174 28.52 -45.41 9.32
C SER A 174 28.91 -45.67 10.78
N ALA A 175 28.11 -45.23 11.75
CA ALA A 175 28.36 -45.39 13.18
C ALA A 175 27.26 -46.28 13.80
N LEU A 176 27.55 -47.58 13.90
CA LEU A 176 26.75 -48.55 14.64
C LEU A 176 26.69 -48.16 16.13
N GLN A 177 25.78 -47.27 16.52
CA GLN A 177 25.18 -47.16 17.87
C GLN A 177 24.03 -46.13 17.93
N ASN A 178 22.80 -46.68 17.84
CA ASN A 178 21.64 -46.46 18.71
C ASN A 178 21.02 -45.04 18.85
N VAL A 179 19.79 -44.92 18.30
CA VAL A 179 18.56 -44.18 18.73
C VAL A 179 18.68 -42.75 19.30
N TYR A 180 19.61 -42.49 20.23
CA TYR A 180 19.86 -41.17 20.82
C TYR A 180 20.27 -40.13 19.77
N VAL A 181 20.95 -40.59 18.72
CA VAL A 181 21.34 -39.80 17.56
C VAL A 181 20.09 -39.36 16.76
N LEU A 182 19.11 -40.24 16.59
CA LEU A 182 17.84 -39.93 15.91
C LEU A 182 17.01 -38.90 16.67
N ILE A 183 16.96 -39.02 18.00
CA ILE A 183 16.30 -38.06 18.89
C ILE A 183 17.00 -36.70 18.83
N GLY A 184 18.34 -36.69 18.83
CA GLY A 184 19.14 -35.48 18.65
C GLY A 184 18.90 -34.79 17.29
N ALA A 185 18.73 -35.58 16.22
CA ALA A 185 18.41 -35.07 14.88
C ALA A 185 17.04 -34.39 14.85
N ILE A 186 16.02 -35.03 15.43
CA ILE A 186 14.66 -34.49 15.54
C ILE A 186 14.70 -33.19 16.35
N TRP A 187 15.45 -33.18 17.46
CA TRP A 187 15.61 -31.99 18.29
C TRP A 187 16.33 -30.85 17.55
N PHE A 188 17.36 -31.16 16.77
CA PHE A 188 18.11 -30.16 16.00
C PHE A 188 17.26 -29.56 14.87
N VAL A 189 16.48 -30.40 14.16
CA VAL A 189 15.50 -29.93 13.16
C VAL A 189 14.45 -29.04 13.81
N LEU A 190 13.94 -29.39 15.00
CA LEU A 190 12.97 -28.56 15.73
C LEU A 190 13.56 -27.22 16.20
N ILE A 191 14.83 -27.17 16.63
CA ILE A 191 15.51 -25.90 16.95
C ILE A 191 15.65 -25.03 15.71
N ILE A 192 16.11 -25.59 14.58
CA ILE A 192 16.26 -24.83 13.34
C ILE A 192 14.90 -24.32 12.88
N PHE A 193 13.89 -25.17 12.85
CA PHE A 193 12.52 -24.80 12.49
C PHE A 193 11.98 -23.67 13.38
N ARG A 194 12.15 -23.79 14.70
CA ARG A 194 11.76 -22.73 15.65
C ARG A 194 12.49 -21.42 15.38
N THR A 195 13.80 -21.48 15.19
CA THR A 195 14.65 -20.28 14.97
C THR A 195 14.26 -19.57 13.67
N LEU A 196 14.00 -20.34 12.62
CA LEU A 196 13.54 -19.81 11.33
C LEU A 196 12.14 -19.22 11.41
N PHE A 197 11.22 -19.83 12.16
CA PHE A 197 9.88 -19.28 12.40
C PHE A 197 9.93 -17.93 13.13
N TYR A 198 10.82 -17.79 14.12
CA TYR A 198 11.01 -16.51 14.82
C TYR A 198 11.73 -15.44 13.99
N MET A 199 12.60 -15.83 13.05
CA MET A 199 13.25 -14.89 12.14
C MET A 199 12.36 -14.48 10.96
N GLY A 200 11.49 -15.37 10.49
CA GLY A 200 10.50 -15.11 9.42
C GLY A 200 9.16 -14.55 9.91
N GLY A 201 8.89 -14.63 11.22
CA GLY A 201 7.71 -14.09 11.88
C GLY A 201 7.94 -12.69 12.44
N ARG A 202 8.20 -11.72 11.56
CA ARG A 202 7.87 -10.32 11.85
C ARG A 202 7.08 -9.77 10.65
N PRO A 203 5.81 -9.38 10.84
CA PRO A 203 5.17 -8.46 9.91
C PRO A 203 5.95 -7.13 9.85
#